data_AF-A0A381TWY5-F1
#
_entry.id   AF-A0A381TWY5-F1
#
_cell.length_a   1.000
_cell.length_b   1.000
_cell.length_c   1.000
_cell.angle_alpha   90.00
_cell.angle_beta   90.00
_cell.angle_gamma   90.00
#
_symmetry.space_group_name_H-M   'P 1'
#
loop_
_entity.id
_entity.type
_entity.pdbx_description
1 polymer ?
#
loop_
_entity_poly.entity_id
_entity_poly.type
_entity_poly.pdbx_seq_one_letter_code
_entity_poly.pdbx_strand_id
1 'polypeptide(L)'
;KMPVKTKASFEYKTERPVDAPVSQISLIHDLKTNMLLVSKSPVSSAIPQSFNPEAWDSQLHKYPEYLFDGFPATISMESFDAGIQFRIEEEVEIAKQTPFIEMVSPSDPSQKFKMYFKSGNVKSIKSVVKVRKSGSRKTVTRIDFIGEINPIAVHVSLNELPIGAPEKVRTSKEEEPTVGATEKVRTPKEEDDSEVDAKLNDMGGQRIDK
;
A
#
# COMPACT_ATOMS: atom_id res chain seq x y z
N LYS A 1 5.69 10.16 -33.89
CA LYS A 1 5.14 9.01 -33.14
C LYS A 1 5.91 8.93 -31.83
N MET A 2 5.30 9.24 -30.68
CA MET A 2 6.02 9.17 -29.39
C MET A 2 6.36 7.70 -29.07
N PRO A 3 7.57 7.41 -28.56
CA PRO A 3 7.92 6.06 -28.15
C PRO A 3 7.01 5.60 -27.01
N VAL A 4 6.29 4.50 -27.22
CA VAL A 4 5.47 3.89 -26.17
C VAL A 4 6.43 3.28 -25.13
N LYS A 5 6.39 3.77 -23.89
CA LYS A 5 7.15 3.16 -22.79
C LYS A 5 6.57 1.77 -22.53
N THR A 6 7.31 0.73 -22.89
CA THR A 6 6.91 -0.68 -22.74
C THR A 6 7.34 -1.29 -21.40
N LYS A 7 8.07 -0.52 -20.59
CA LYS A 7 8.62 -0.96 -19.31
C LYS A 7 8.71 0.22 -18.33
N ALA A 8 8.30 -0.01 -17.09
CA ALA A 8 8.61 0.84 -15.94
C ALA A 8 9.28 -0.02 -14.86
N SER A 9 10.21 0.56 -14.10
CA SER A 9 10.89 -0.14 -13.01
C SER A 9 11.08 0.77 -11.80
N PHE A 10 11.03 0.16 -10.62
CA PHE A 10 11.29 0.77 -9.33
C PHE A 10 12.28 -0.10 -8.55
N GLU A 11 13.21 0.54 -7.84
CA GLU A 11 14.16 -0.15 -6.97
C GLU A 11 14.38 0.65 -5.68
N TYR A 12 14.33 -0.07 -4.56
CA TYR A 12 14.75 0.37 -3.24
C TYR A 12 15.77 -0.64 -2.71
N LYS A 13 16.82 -0.15 -2.04
CA LYS A 13 17.83 -1.00 -1.39
C LYS A 13 18.41 -0.28 -0.18
N THR A 14 18.65 -1.02 0.89
CA THR A 14 19.41 -0.55 2.05
C THR A 14 20.92 -0.52 1.74
N GLU A 15 21.61 0.52 2.20
CA GLU A 15 23.03 0.71 1.91
C GLU A 15 23.96 -0.17 2.75
N ARG A 16 23.48 -0.65 3.91
CA ARG A 16 24.31 -1.44 4.82
C ARG A 16 24.53 -2.85 4.24
N PRO A 17 25.79 -3.29 4.08
CA PRO A 17 26.08 -4.69 3.84
C PRO A 17 25.60 -5.46 5.07
N VAL A 18 24.65 -6.37 4.86
CA VAL A 18 24.21 -7.28 5.91
C VAL A 18 24.49 -8.68 5.46
N ASP A 19 25.41 -9.34 6.18
CA ASP A 19 25.82 -10.71 5.96
C ASP A 19 24.89 -11.66 6.75
N ALA A 20 23.59 -11.53 6.50
CA ALA A 20 22.54 -12.33 7.11
C ALA A 20 21.79 -13.11 6.02
N PRO A 21 21.16 -14.25 6.39
CA PRO A 21 20.28 -14.99 5.50
C PRO A 21 19.24 -14.06 4.86
N VAL A 22 18.93 -14.29 3.58
CA VAL A 22 17.93 -13.50 2.85
C VAL A 22 16.70 -14.35 2.62
N SER A 23 15.58 -13.90 3.16
CA SER A 23 14.26 -14.39 2.74
C SER A 23 13.72 -13.52 1.63
N GLN A 24 12.89 -14.10 0.76
CA GLN A 24 12.32 -13.42 -0.39
C GLN A 24 10.82 -13.64 -0.47
N ILE A 25 10.09 -12.57 -0.79
CA ILE A 25 8.73 -12.64 -1.33
C ILE A 25 8.76 -12.16 -2.79
N SER A 26 8.18 -12.94 -3.70
CA SER A 26 8.01 -12.58 -5.11
C SER A 26 6.53 -12.53 -5.46
N LEU A 27 6.11 -11.47 -6.15
CA LEU A 27 4.75 -11.31 -6.66
C LEU A 27 4.80 -11.12 -8.17
N ILE A 28 4.04 -11.95 -8.89
CA ILE A 28 3.93 -11.88 -10.34
C ILE A 28 2.45 -11.83 -10.72
N HIS A 29 1.98 -10.67 -11.15
CA HIS A 29 0.60 -10.50 -11.64
C HIS A 29 0.60 -10.47 -13.16
N ASP A 30 -0.04 -11.46 -13.79
CA ASP A 30 -0.35 -11.40 -15.22
C ASP A 30 -1.74 -10.81 -15.43
N LEU A 31 -1.81 -9.53 -15.80
CA LEU A 31 -3.09 -8.83 -15.99
C LEU A 31 -3.81 -9.24 -17.28
N LYS A 32 -3.21 -10.12 -18.11
CA LYS A 32 -3.92 -10.71 -19.24
C LYS A 32 -4.86 -11.84 -18.79
N THR A 33 -4.40 -12.67 -17.86
CA THR A 33 -5.15 -13.83 -17.33
C THR A 33 -5.74 -13.56 -15.95
N ASN A 34 -5.47 -12.38 -15.39
CA ASN A 34 -5.79 -12.00 -14.01
C ASN A 34 -5.34 -13.05 -12.98
N MET A 35 -4.08 -13.51 -13.09
CA MET A 35 -3.51 -14.48 -12.16
C MET A 35 -2.34 -13.85 -11.39
N LEU A 36 -2.33 -14.01 -10.07
CA LEU A 36 -1.31 -13.51 -9.16
C LEU A 36 -0.57 -14.69 -8.49
N LEU A 37 0.69 -14.90 -8.88
CA LEU A 37 1.60 -15.81 -8.20
C LEU A 37 2.30 -15.07 -7.06
N VAL A 38 2.22 -15.63 -5.85
CA VAL A 38 2.89 -15.16 -4.65
C VAL A 38 3.82 -16.27 -4.18
N SER A 39 5.13 -16.03 -4.19
CA SER A 39 6.13 -17.02 -3.80
C SER A 39 6.93 -16.55 -2.58
N LYS A 40 7.25 -17.47 -1.67
CA LYS A 40 8.13 -17.25 -0.52
C LYS A 40 9.35 -18.17 -0.59
N SER A 41 10.53 -17.64 -0.25
CA SER A 41 11.75 -18.41 -0.05
C SER A 41 12.46 -17.97 1.25
N PRO A 42 12.96 -18.89 2.09
CA PRO A 42 12.83 -20.34 1.98
C PRO A 42 11.37 -20.79 2.10
N VAL A 43 11.05 -21.97 1.55
CA VAL A 43 9.68 -22.50 1.51
C VAL A 43 9.25 -23.03 2.88
N SER A 44 8.03 -22.75 3.30
CA SER A 44 7.40 -23.36 4.48
C SER A 44 6.70 -24.68 4.16
N SER A 45 6.24 -24.84 2.92
CA SER A 45 5.73 -26.09 2.35
C SER A 45 6.17 -26.20 0.90
N ALA A 46 6.37 -27.42 0.42
CA ALA A 46 6.65 -27.70 -1.00
C ALA A 46 5.38 -27.83 -1.86
N ILE A 47 4.19 -27.75 -1.26
CA ILE A 47 2.89 -27.93 -1.96
C ILE A 47 2.26 -26.56 -2.20
N PRO A 48 2.19 -26.07 -3.45
CA PRO A 48 1.51 -24.83 -3.78
C PRO A 48 0.00 -24.91 -3.51
N GLN A 49 -0.59 -23.79 -3.10
CA GLN A 49 -2.03 -23.65 -2.84
C GLN A 49 -2.65 -22.67 -3.84
N SER A 50 -3.76 -23.04 -4.48
CA SER A 50 -4.50 -22.16 -5.40
C SER A 50 -5.84 -21.76 -4.80
N PHE A 51 -6.21 -20.50 -5.01
CA PHE A 51 -7.50 -19.94 -4.61
C PHE A 51 -8.11 -19.19 -5.78
N ASN A 52 -9.34 -19.58 -6.14
CA ASN A 52 -10.15 -18.89 -7.14
C ASN A 52 -11.33 -18.21 -6.42
N PRO A 53 -11.27 -16.89 -6.17
CA PRO A 53 -12.37 -16.16 -5.54
C PRO A 53 -13.68 -16.24 -6.30
N GLU A 54 -13.67 -16.22 -7.64
CA GLU A 54 -14.88 -16.29 -8.46
C GLU A 54 -15.60 -17.64 -8.30
N ALA A 55 -14.84 -18.73 -8.14
CA ALA A 55 -15.40 -20.05 -7.89
C ALA A 55 -16.01 -20.17 -6.48
N TRP A 56 -15.54 -19.35 -5.53
CA TRP A 56 -16.09 -19.28 -4.17
C TRP A 56 -17.33 -18.40 -4.11
N ASP A 57 -17.27 -17.21 -4.72
CA ASP A 57 -18.40 -16.29 -4.90
C ASP A 57 -18.26 -15.56 -6.24
N SER A 58 -19.25 -15.73 -7.12
CA SER A 58 -19.35 -15.07 -8.44
C SER A 58 -19.23 -13.55 -8.39
N GLN A 59 -19.56 -12.90 -7.28
CA GLN A 59 -19.39 -11.44 -7.12
C GLN A 59 -17.91 -11.03 -7.07
N LEU A 60 -17.00 -11.97 -6.81
CA LEU A 60 -15.56 -11.76 -6.72
C LEU A 60 -14.83 -11.96 -8.06
N HIS A 61 -15.53 -12.04 -9.19
CA HIS A 61 -14.96 -12.22 -10.55
C HIS A 61 -13.88 -11.21 -10.98
N LYS A 62 -13.79 -10.06 -10.29
CA LYS A 62 -12.75 -9.04 -10.53
C LYS A 62 -11.44 -9.32 -9.77
N TYR A 63 -11.48 -10.13 -8.72
CA TYR A 63 -10.28 -10.56 -8.01
C TYR A 63 -9.49 -11.56 -8.88
N PRO A 64 -8.15 -11.56 -8.79
CA PRO A 64 -7.35 -12.54 -9.51
C PRO A 64 -7.51 -13.94 -8.94
N GLU A 65 -7.13 -14.94 -9.73
CA GLU A 65 -6.75 -16.24 -9.18
C GLU A 65 -5.40 -16.11 -8.46
N TYR A 66 -5.29 -16.66 -7.27
CA TYR A 66 -4.07 -16.61 -6.46
C TYR A 66 -3.40 -17.96 -6.41
N LEU A 67 -2.10 -17.98 -6.67
CA LEU A 67 -1.25 -19.15 -6.46
C LEU A 67 -0.20 -18.81 -5.40
N PHE A 68 -0.28 -19.44 -4.24
CA PHE A 68 0.70 -19.32 -3.17
C PHE A 68 1.69 -20.48 -3.24
N ASP A 69 2.97 -20.15 -3.40
CA ASP A 69 4.07 -21.11 -3.46
C ASP A 69 5.10 -20.85 -2.33
N GLY A 70 5.48 -21.89 -1.61
CA GLY A 70 6.38 -21.76 -0.45
C GLY A 70 5.72 -21.24 0.84
N PHE A 71 4.39 -21.16 0.90
CA PHE A 71 3.61 -20.85 2.10
C PHE A 71 3.14 -22.13 2.82
N PRO A 72 2.77 -22.08 4.11
CA PRO A 72 2.14 -23.22 4.79
C PRO A 72 0.94 -23.77 4.01
N ALA A 73 0.79 -25.10 4.00
CA ALA A 73 -0.34 -25.75 3.32
C ALA A 73 -1.70 -25.48 4.01
N THR A 74 -1.66 -24.96 5.24
CA THR A 74 -2.83 -24.56 6.04
C THR A 74 -3.36 -23.16 5.69
N ILE A 75 -2.74 -22.45 4.74
CA ILE A 75 -3.26 -21.17 4.27
C ILE A 75 -4.71 -21.33 3.79
N SER A 76 -5.58 -20.40 4.19
CA SER A 76 -7.00 -20.43 3.84
C SER A 76 -7.46 -19.06 3.34
N MET A 77 -8.53 -19.04 2.55
CA MET A 77 -9.18 -17.83 2.05
C MET A 77 -10.52 -17.63 2.77
N GLU A 78 -10.75 -16.41 3.25
CA GLU A 78 -11.95 -16.01 3.98
C GLU A 78 -12.41 -14.61 3.56
N SER A 79 -13.66 -14.25 3.91
CA SER A 79 -14.16 -12.88 3.72
C SER A 79 -13.58 -11.97 4.80
N PHE A 80 -13.40 -10.70 4.44
CA PHE A 80 -12.95 -9.65 5.33
C PHE A 80 -13.73 -8.36 5.03
N ASP A 81 -13.89 -7.47 6.00
CA ASP A 81 -14.75 -6.27 5.91
C ASP A 81 -14.57 -5.43 4.63
N ALA A 82 -13.36 -5.41 4.06
CA ALA A 82 -13.01 -4.65 2.86
C ALA A 82 -12.64 -5.52 1.63
N GLY A 83 -12.93 -6.82 1.65
CA GLY A 83 -12.64 -7.73 0.54
C GLY A 83 -12.41 -9.17 0.96
N ILE A 84 -11.24 -9.72 0.61
CA ILE A 84 -10.85 -11.08 0.98
C ILE A 84 -9.58 -11.07 1.81
N GLN A 85 -9.44 -12.08 2.67
CA GLN A 85 -8.25 -12.32 3.46
C GLN A 85 -7.71 -13.71 3.19
N PHE A 86 -6.39 -13.83 3.12
CA PHE A 86 -5.69 -15.10 3.23
C PHE A 86 -5.09 -15.20 4.62
N ARG A 87 -5.53 -16.17 5.41
CA ARG A 87 -4.98 -16.46 6.73
C ARG A 87 -3.85 -17.46 6.56
N ILE A 88 -2.62 -17.06 6.90
CA ILE A 88 -1.41 -17.88 6.71
C ILE A 88 -1.03 -18.54 8.03
N GLU A 89 -1.15 -17.81 9.14
CA GLU A 89 -0.97 -18.32 10.49
C GLU A 89 -2.28 -18.25 11.27
N GLU A 90 -2.62 -19.34 11.96
CA GLU A 90 -3.83 -19.41 12.79
C GLU A 90 -3.62 -18.64 14.11
N GLU A 91 -4.71 -18.10 14.66
CA GLU A 91 -4.75 -17.49 16.01
C GLU A 91 -3.86 -16.26 16.23
N VAL A 92 -3.32 -15.63 15.18
CA VAL A 92 -2.55 -14.39 15.29
C VAL A 92 -3.42 -13.17 14.98
N GLU A 93 -3.66 -12.32 15.98
CA GLU A 93 -4.35 -11.05 15.78
C GLU A 93 -3.47 -10.00 15.07
N ILE A 94 -4.06 -9.27 14.13
CA ILE A 94 -3.42 -8.15 13.44
C ILE A 94 -3.68 -6.87 14.23
N ALA A 95 -2.72 -6.47 15.04
CA ALA A 95 -2.75 -5.20 15.77
C ALA A 95 -2.38 -4.00 14.86
N LYS A 96 -2.65 -2.78 15.33
CA LYS A 96 -2.37 -1.54 14.56
C LYS A 96 -0.90 -1.37 14.16
N GLN A 97 0.00 -1.89 14.99
CA GLN A 97 1.45 -1.80 14.85
C GLN A 97 2.06 -3.00 14.11
N THR A 98 1.25 -3.96 13.65
CA THR A 98 1.76 -5.12 12.91
C THR A 98 2.41 -4.65 11.60
N PRO A 99 3.68 -5.00 11.35
CA PRO A 99 4.38 -4.55 10.16
C PRO A 99 3.76 -5.18 8.91
N PHE A 100 3.68 -4.41 7.84
CA PHE A 100 3.10 -4.85 6.58
C PHE A 100 3.82 -4.28 5.37
N ILE A 101 3.62 -4.93 4.23
CA ILE A 101 3.91 -4.39 2.91
C ILE A 101 2.61 -4.33 2.12
N GLU A 102 2.30 -3.15 1.61
CA GLU A 102 1.15 -2.93 0.73
C GLU A 102 1.62 -2.64 -0.69
N MET A 103 0.99 -3.29 -1.66
CA MET A 103 1.18 -3.05 -3.08
C MET A 103 -0.16 -2.78 -3.73
N VAL A 104 -0.17 -1.81 -4.65
CA VAL A 104 -1.33 -1.52 -5.49
C VAL A 104 -1.04 -1.98 -6.91
N SER A 105 -1.71 -3.05 -7.34
CA SER A 105 -1.59 -3.54 -8.72
C SER A 105 -2.28 -2.57 -9.68
N PRO A 106 -1.70 -2.31 -10.86
CA PRO A 106 -2.33 -1.49 -11.89
C PRO A 106 -3.45 -2.26 -12.63
N SER A 107 -4.11 -3.22 -11.97
CA SER A 107 -5.34 -3.86 -12.45
C SER A 107 -6.47 -2.85 -12.56
N ASP A 108 -7.55 -3.26 -13.22
CA ASP A 108 -8.77 -2.47 -13.35
C ASP A 108 -9.98 -3.34 -12.91
N PRO A 109 -10.57 -3.09 -11.72
CA PRO A 109 -10.18 -2.07 -10.74
C PRO A 109 -8.82 -2.34 -10.10
N SER A 110 -8.18 -1.29 -9.56
CA SER A 110 -6.87 -1.44 -8.91
C SER A 110 -6.98 -2.25 -7.63
N GLN A 111 -6.12 -3.25 -7.49
CA GLN A 111 -6.12 -4.16 -6.36
C GLN A 111 -5.07 -3.74 -5.34
N LYS A 112 -5.47 -3.55 -4.08
CA LYS A 112 -4.54 -3.45 -2.95
C LYS A 112 -4.27 -4.85 -2.42
N PHE A 113 -3.00 -5.19 -2.30
CA PHE A 113 -2.51 -6.44 -1.71
C PHE A 113 -1.62 -6.07 -0.52
N LYS A 114 -2.10 -6.35 0.70
CA LYS A 114 -1.43 -5.98 1.95
C LYS A 114 -1.05 -7.22 2.73
N MET A 115 0.25 -7.53 2.79
CA MET A 115 0.79 -8.67 3.52
C MET A 115 1.33 -8.23 4.87
N TYR A 116 0.89 -8.88 5.94
CA TYR A 116 1.34 -8.65 7.32
C TYR A 116 2.39 -9.67 7.73
N PHE A 117 3.31 -9.26 8.59
CA PHE A 117 4.44 -10.08 9.05
C PHE A 117 4.54 -10.03 10.58
N LYS A 118 5.06 -11.10 11.21
CA LYS A 118 5.45 -11.04 12.64
C LYS A 118 6.60 -10.08 12.87
N SER A 119 7.57 -10.11 11.96
CA SER A 119 8.76 -9.29 11.93
C SER A 119 9.40 -9.40 10.54
N GLY A 120 10.30 -8.47 10.22
CA GLY A 120 11.05 -8.50 8.98
C GLY A 120 11.66 -7.15 8.66
N ASN A 121 12.95 -7.14 8.35
CA ASN A 121 13.64 -5.93 7.93
C ASN A 121 13.82 -5.98 6.41
N VAL A 122 13.24 -5.03 5.68
CA VAL A 122 13.33 -5.00 4.22
C VAL A 122 14.76 -4.64 3.78
N LYS A 123 15.39 -5.54 3.02
CA LYS A 123 16.71 -5.34 2.40
C LYS A 123 16.59 -4.57 1.10
N SER A 124 15.71 -5.02 0.21
CA SER A 124 15.44 -4.40 -1.09
C SER A 124 14.06 -4.71 -1.62
N ILE A 125 13.53 -3.80 -2.44
CA ILE A 125 12.32 -4.00 -3.22
C ILE A 125 12.67 -3.68 -4.67
N LYS A 126 12.38 -4.60 -5.59
CA LYS A 126 12.52 -4.37 -7.03
C LYS A 126 11.20 -4.69 -7.69
N SER A 127 10.65 -3.73 -8.44
CA SER A 127 9.41 -3.94 -9.19
C SER A 127 9.59 -3.56 -10.65
N VAL A 128 8.99 -4.34 -11.54
CA VAL A 128 8.97 -4.09 -12.98
C VAL A 128 7.56 -4.28 -13.50
N VAL A 129 7.05 -3.27 -14.21
CA VAL A 129 5.82 -3.36 -15.01
C VAL A 129 6.23 -3.47 -16.47
N LYS A 130 5.78 -4.54 -17.14
CA LYS A 130 5.96 -4.76 -18.58
C LYS A 130 4.63 -4.57 -19.29
N VAL A 131 4.62 -3.77 -20.35
CA VAL A 131 3.46 -3.55 -21.21
C VAL A 131 3.66 -4.35 -22.50
N ARG A 132 2.72 -5.24 -22.81
CA ARG A 132 2.72 -6.04 -24.05
C ARG A 132 2.24 -5.20 -25.23
N LYS A 133 2.48 -5.69 -26.45
CA LYS A 133 1.93 -5.08 -27.69
C LYS A 133 0.39 -4.95 -27.66
N SER A 134 -0.29 -5.88 -26.99
CA SER A 134 -1.75 -5.87 -26.80
C SER A 134 -2.23 -4.83 -25.78
N GLY A 135 -1.33 -4.08 -25.14
CA GLY A 135 -1.66 -3.16 -24.03
C GLY A 135 -1.80 -3.84 -22.66
N SER A 136 -1.93 -5.18 -22.61
CA SER A 136 -1.96 -5.90 -21.34
C SER A 136 -0.62 -5.81 -20.59
N ARG A 137 -0.68 -5.93 -19.27
CA ARG A 137 0.44 -5.63 -18.38
C ARG A 137 0.84 -6.88 -17.60
N LYS A 138 2.12 -6.98 -17.24
CA LYS A 138 2.62 -7.98 -16.28
C LYS A 138 3.48 -7.26 -15.25
N THR A 139 3.19 -7.47 -13.98
CA THR A 139 4.01 -6.95 -12.88
C THR A 139 4.89 -8.06 -12.33
N VAL A 140 6.11 -7.71 -11.93
CA VAL A 140 7.03 -8.61 -11.23
C VAL A 140 7.66 -7.79 -10.11
N THR A 141 7.32 -8.10 -8.87
CA THR A 141 7.88 -7.49 -7.67
C THR A 141 8.66 -8.55 -6.89
N ARG A 142 9.85 -8.19 -6.43
CA ARG A 142 10.67 -9.00 -5.52
C ARG A 142 11.02 -8.15 -4.31
N ILE A 143 10.84 -8.73 -3.14
CA ILE A 143 11.12 -8.12 -1.85
C ILE A 143 12.07 -9.05 -1.13
N ASP A 144 13.27 -8.59 -0.88
CA ASP A 144 14.27 -9.31 -0.11
C ASP A 144 14.27 -8.75 1.32
N PHE A 145 14.35 -9.64 2.30
CA PHE A 145 14.39 -9.32 3.71
C PHE A 145 15.72 -9.79 4.33
N ILE A 146 16.12 -9.11 5.38
CA ILE A 146 17.22 -9.52 6.25
C ILE A 146 16.65 -10.50 7.27
N GLY A 147 17.17 -11.73 7.27
CA GLY A 147 16.73 -12.81 8.15
C GLY A 147 15.52 -13.58 7.62
N GLU A 148 14.98 -14.43 8.49
CA GLU A 148 13.74 -15.17 8.24
C GLU A 148 12.51 -14.25 8.36
N ILE A 149 11.48 -14.51 7.55
CA ILE A 149 10.20 -13.82 7.61
C ILE A 149 9.06 -14.80 7.84
N ASN A 150 8.08 -14.34 8.60
CA ASN A 150 6.86 -15.09 8.91
C ASN A 150 5.64 -14.24 8.53
N PRO A 151 5.12 -14.40 7.30
CA PRO A 151 3.85 -13.80 6.91
C PRO A 151 2.71 -14.36 7.75
N ILE A 152 1.82 -13.49 8.23
CA ILE A 152 0.69 -13.85 9.10
C ILE A 152 -0.60 -13.93 8.30
N ALA A 153 -0.84 -12.91 7.48
CA ALA A 153 -2.06 -12.78 6.70
C ALA A 153 -1.83 -11.87 5.49
N VAL A 154 -2.71 -11.99 4.51
CA VAL A 154 -2.80 -11.06 3.38
C VAL A 154 -4.22 -10.54 3.31
N HIS A 155 -4.39 -9.22 3.31
CA HIS A 155 -5.68 -8.59 3.02
C HIS A 155 -5.67 -8.09 1.59
N VAL A 156 -6.76 -8.33 0.87
CA VAL A 156 -6.95 -7.85 -0.50
C VAL A 156 -8.27 -7.11 -0.62
N SER A 157 -8.18 -5.88 -1.14
CA SER A 157 -9.35 -5.06 -1.48
C SER A 157 -9.22 -4.53 -2.91
N LEU A 158 -10.34 -4.38 -3.61
CA LEU A 158 -10.39 -3.65 -4.87
C LEU A 158 -10.73 -2.17 -4.59
N ASN A 159 -9.97 -1.25 -5.17
CA ASN A 159 -10.31 0.16 -5.19
C ASN A 159 -11.37 0.38 -6.28
N GLU A 160 -12.60 0.02 -5.99
CA GLU A 160 -13.74 0.45 -6.80
C GLU A 160 -14.16 1.86 -6.34
N LEU A 161 -14.48 2.74 -7.28
CA LEU A 161 -15.41 3.84 -6.95
C LEU A 161 -16.71 3.17 -6.47
N PRO A 162 -17.40 3.70 -5.44
CA PRO A 162 -18.47 2.99 -4.76
C PRO A 162 -19.50 2.45 -5.75
N ILE A 163 -19.74 1.14 -5.68
CA ILE A 163 -20.79 0.45 -6.43
C ILE A 163 -22.12 1.17 -6.12
N GLY A 164 -22.70 1.85 -7.11
CA GLY A 164 -24.02 2.47 -7.01
C GLY A 164 -24.11 4.00 -7.17
N ALA A 165 -23.03 4.73 -7.48
CA ALA A 165 -23.17 6.12 -7.88
C ALA A 165 -23.67 6.20 -9.35
N PRO A 166 -24.86 6.77 -9.64
CA PRO A 166 -25.28 6.96 -11.02
C PRO A 166 -24.28 7.89 -11.71
N GLU A 167 -23.81 7.47 -12.88
CA GLU A 167 -22.96 8.23 -13.78
C GLU A 167 -23.68 9.55 -14.14
N LYS A 168 -23.43 10.62 -13.37
CA LYS A 168 -23.83 11.96 -13.77
C LYS A 168 -22.95 12.33 -14.96
N VAL A 169 -23.50 12.11 -16.15
CA VAL A 169 -23.08 12.72 -17.41
C VAL A 169 -22.76 14.19 -17.14
N ARG A 170 -21.47 14.53 -17.12
CA ARG A 170 -21.02 15.93 -17.08
C ARG A 170 -21.27 16.51 -18.47
N THR A 171 -22.46 17.03 -18.71
CA THR A 171 -22.66 18.02 -19.76
C THR A 171 -22.00 19.31 -19.32
N SER A 172 -20.84 19.59 -19.88
CA SER A 172 -20.19 20.90 -19.84
C SER A 172 -21.11 21.92 -20.52
N LYS A 173 -21.82 22.73 -19.73
CA LYS A 173 -22.25 24.04 -20.19
C LYS A 173 -21.11 25.02 -19.91
N GLU A 174 -20.56 25.55 -20.98
CA GLU A 174 -19.74 26.77 -21.00
C GLU A 174 -20.46 27.88 -20.25
N GLU A 175 -19.80 28.45 -19.26
CA GLU A 175 -20.20 29.72 -18.65
C GLU A 175 -19.14 30.75 -19.06
N GLU A 176 -19.52 31.70 -19.91
CA GLU A 176 -18.67 32.82 -20.34
C GLU A 176 -18.29 33.73 -19.16
N PRO A 177 -17.13 34.39 -19.19
CA PRO A 177 -16.71 35.27 -18.12
C PRO A 177 -17.36 36.64 -18.26
N THR A 178 -18.05 37.11 -17.23
CA THR A 178 -18.44 38.52 -17.11
C THR A 178 -17.39 39.29 -16.32
N VAL A 179 -16.75 40.24 -17.00
CA VAL A 179 -15.80 41.21 -16.44
C VAL A 179 -16.55 42.44 -15.94
N GLY A 180 -16.23 42.88 -14.72
CA GLY A 180 -16.17 44.31 -14.37
C GLY A 180 -17.00 44.77 -13.18
N ALA A 181 -16.34 45.06 -12.05
CA ALA A 181 -16.29 46.41 -11.44
C ALA A 181 -15.53 46.39 -10.09
N THR A 182 -14.27 46.82 -10.16
CA THR A 182 -13.49 47.72 -9.28
C THR A 182 -13.80 47.95 -7.78
N GLU A 183 -12.67 48.13 -7.07
CA GLU A 183 -12.42 48.74 -5.74
C GLU A 183 -12.63 47.84 -4.51
N LYS A 184 -11.75 47.78 -3.49
CA LYS A 184 -10.64 48.66 -3.10
C LYS A 184 -9.69 47.88 -2.19
N VAL A 185 -8.39 48.10 -2.38
CA VAL A 185 -7.28 47.64 -1.54
C VAL A 185 -7.40 48.23 -0.14
N ARG A 186 -7.20 47.42 0.91
CA ARG A 186 -6.78 47.89 2.24
C ARG A 186 -5.59 47.08 2.72
N THR A 187 -4.50 47.81 2.95
CA THR A 187 -3.24 47.41 3.59
C THR A 187 -3.39 47.21 5.10
N PRO A 188 -2.51 46.42 5.75
CA PRO A 188 -2.44 46.34 7.20
C PRO A 188 -1.57 47.48 7.77
N LYS A 189 -1.85 47.91 9.00
CA LYS A 189 -1.05 48.92 9.73
C LYS A 189 -0.59 48.34 11.07
N GLU A 190 0.71 48.45 11.30
CA GLU A 190 1.45 48.14 12.54
C GLU A 190 1.18 49.13 13.69
N GLU A 191 1.39 48.60 14.91
CA GLU A 191 1.94 49.18 16.16
C GLU A 191 1.35 50.49 16.75
N ASP A 192 1.02 50.50 18.05
CA ASP A 192 1.95 50.92 19.14
C ASP A 192 1.28 50.96 20.55
N ASP A 193 2.16 50.94 21.56
CA ASP A 193 2.17 50.75 23.02
C ASP A 193 1.15 51.38 23.99
N SER A 194 1.05 50.74 25.17
CA SER A 194 1.10 51.30 26.55
C SER A 194 0.61 50.23 27.56
N GLU A 195 1.11 50.05 28.78
CA GLU A 195 2.23 50.58 29.53
C GLU A 195 2.41 49.65 30.76
N VAL A 196 3.63 49.69 31.27
CA VAL A 196 4.24 49.08 32.44
C VAL A 196 3.37 49.10 33.72
N ASP A 197 3.41 48.03 34.52
CA ASP A 197 3.62 48.23 35.96
C ASP A 197 4.33 47.07 36.64
N ALA A 198 5.34 47.46 37.43
CA ALA A 198 6.34 46.61 38.05
C ALA A 198 5.97 46.21 39.49
N LYS A 199 6.44 45.04 39.92
CA LYS A 199 7.01 44.74 41.25
C LYS A 199 7.51 43.28 41.24
N LEU A 200 8.82 42.99 41.12
CA LEU A 200 9.90 43.12 42.11
C LEU A 200 9.54 42.54 43.50
N ASN A 201 9.94 41.30 43.74
CA ASN A 201 10.99 40.88 44.71
C ASN A 201 10.94 39.34 44.89
N ASP A 202 12.01 38.59 44.61
CA ASP A 202 13.22 38.41 45.46
C ASP A 202 12.89 37.52 46.69
N MET A 203 13.59 36.45 47.09
CA MET A 203 14.75 35.72 46.59
C MET A 203 14.83 34.40 47.37
N GLY A 204 15.56 33.42 46.82
CA GLY A 204 16.25 32.40 47.63
C GLY A 204 15.39 31.20 48.04
N GLY A 205 15.91 29.98 48.10
CA GLY A 205 17.27 29.50 47.95
C GLY A 205 17.23 27.98 48.02
N GLN A 206 18.32 27.37 47.59
CA GLN A 206 18.61 25.94 47.68
C GLN A 206 18.26 25.35 49.06
N ARG A 207 17.81 24.10 49.08
CA ARG A 207 18.49 23.04 49.85
C ARG A 207 18.08 21.63 49.41
N ILE A 208 19.08 20.78 49.49
CA ILE A 208 19.17 19.36 49.16
C ILE A 208 18.87 18.56 50.44
N ASP A 209 18.70 17.25 50.27
CA ASP A 209 18.67 16.14 51.26
C ASP A 209 17.28 15.87 51.86
N LYS A 210 16.74 14.65 51.87
CA LYS A 210 17.33 13.30 51.92
C LYS A 210 16.36 12.28 51.34
#